data_AF-A0A1I7SB89-F1
#
_entry.id   AF-A0A1I7SB89-F1
#
_cell.length_a   1.000
_cell.length_b   1.000
_cell.length_c   1.000
_cell.angle_alpha   90.00
_cell.angle_beta   90.00
_cell.angle_gamma   90.00
#
_symmetry.space_group_name_H-M   'P 1'
#
loop_
_entity.id
_entity.type
_entity.pdbx_description
1 polymer ?
#
loop_
_entity_poly.entity_id
_entity_poly.type
_entity_poly.pdbx_seq_one_letter_code
_entity_poly.pdbx_strand_id
1 'polypeptide(L)'
;MNATVLCEESEEYRMYLPLRASEAVCLLLAVPAFVLLVYTAASRKERVVTSSLHFNFKLLLYNIWLIVAYQVLFVIFSCCYMLVHSTFWSYRCSNLFTVWQCFLIRGPVLWAIPAMTLAHAAALLERTLATRYSGDYEKRGKSVGITTMIAMWVVGAVIDYNIFAVDNMFGKLAYCDATVSENQERVKKMLTCLLPIELLITAGDIGLWWINRRDQKQTICYTDYTLSKSFQQSENYLTSRLVLPISLVHSSFYMFYLAVTSSFRSSFGYDSDPKAFMVGLSLVNGILTIGLAVCIITYLWCLRKMENDRRLRELEHGSKKNTEIYFKMLNCQIK
;
A
#
# COMPACT_ATOMS: atom_id res chain seq x y z
N MET A 1 -23.71 -17.91 -24.44
CA MET A 1 -22.84 -17.58 -25.59
C MET A 1 -22.36 -18.88 -26.22
N ASN A 2 -22.40 -19.02 -27.55
CA ASN A 2 -21.97 -20.26 -28.22
C ASN A 2 -20.47 -20.47 -28.03
N ALA A 3 -20.05 -21.70 -27.73
CA ALA A 3 -18.64 -22.03 -27.44
C ALA A 3 -17.69 -21.66 -28.58
N THR A 4 -18.16 -21.72 -29.83
CA THR A 4 -17.38 -21.37 -31.03
C THR A 4 -17.05 -19.87 -31.09
N VAL A 5 -18.00 -19.00 -30.74
CA VAL A 5 -17.82 -17.54 -30.74
C VAL A 5 -16.80 -17.13 -29.68
N LEU A 6 -16.92 -17.69 -28.47
CA LEU A 6 -16.00 -17.39 -27.37
C LEU A 6 -14.57 -17.86 -27.67
N CYS A 7 -14.41 -18.98 -28.38
CA CYS A 7 -13.11 -19.43 -28.83
C CYS A 7 -12.46 -18.45 -29.81
N GLU A 8 -13.21 -17.98 -30.80
CA GLU A 8 -12.71 -17.03 -31.79
C GLU A 8 -12.25 -15.73 -31.13
N GLU A 9 -13.05 -15.21 -30.20
CA GLU A 9 -12.68 -14.04 -29.40
C GLU A 9 -11.40 -14.26 -28.59
N SER A 10 -11.25 -15.43 -27.95
CA SER A 10 -10.03 -15.76 -27.17
C SER A 10 -8.77 -15.81 -28.04
N GLU A 11 -8.91 -16.23 -29.30
CA GLU A 11 -7.82 -16.27 -30.28
C GLU A 11 -7.41 -14.86 -30.72
N GLU A 12 -8.38 -13.96 -30.90
CA GLU A 12 -8.11 -12.55 -31.16
C GLU A 12 -7.33 -11.92 -30.00
N TYR A 13 -7.74 -12.17 -28.75
CA TYR A 13 -7.02 -11.69 -27.57
C TYR A 13 -5.57 -12.21 -27.51
N ARG A 14 -5.35 -13.49 -27.85
CA ARG A 14 -4.00 -14.07 -27.89
C ARG A 14 -3.10 -13.38 -28.91
N MET A 15 -3.63 -13.10 -30.10
CA MET A 15 -2.87 -12.48 -31.18
C MET A 15 -2.72 -10.95 -31.02
N TYR A 16 -3.45 -10.34 -30.09
CA TYR A 16 -3.43 -8.89 -29.89
C TYR A 16 -2.12 -8.42 -29.24
N LEU A 17 -1.19 -7.95 -30.08
CA LEU A 17 0.14 -7.50 -29.68
C LEU A 17 0.14 -6.45 -28.56
N PRO A 18 -0.74 -5.43 -28.53
CA PRO A 18 -0.73 -4.42 -27.48
C PRO A 18 -0.96 -5.00 -26.07
N LEU A 19 -1.77 -6.05 -25.95
CA LEU A 19 -2.04 -6.72 -24.67
C LEU A 19 -0.83 -7.52 -24.18
N ARG A 20 -0.16 -8.24 -25.07
CA ARG A 20 1.09 -8.94 -24.73
C ARG A 20 2.19 -7.96 -24.35
N ALA A 21 2.28 -6.83 -25.05
CA ALA A 21 3.21 -5.76 -24.72
C ALA A 21 2.91 -5.15 -23.34
N SER A 22 1.64 -4.88 -23.02
CA SER A 22 1.28 -4.31 -21.71
C SER A 22 1.60 -5.25 -20.55
N GLU A 23 1.33 -6.55 -20.70
CA GLU A 23 1.71 -7.57 -19.70
C GLU A 23 3.23 -7.69 -19.54
N ALA A 24 4.00 -7.64 -20.63
CA ALA A 24 5.46 -7.65 -20.59
C ALA A 24 6.02 -6.41 -19.89
N VAL A 25 5.47 -5.23 -20.16
CA VAL A 25 5.84 -3.98 -19.48
C VAL A 25 5.52 -4.06 -17.99
N CYS A 26 4.33 -4.55 -17.62
CA CYS A 26 3.96 -4.76 -16.21
C CYS A 26 4.94 -5.69 -15.49
N LEU A 27 5.34 -6.79 -16.13
CA LEU A 27 6.32 -7.73 -15.58
C LEU A 27 7.70 -7.06 -15.39
N LEU A 28 8.18 -6.33 -16.38
CA LEU A 28 9.46 -5.61 -16.32
C LEU A 28 9.49 -4.56 -15.20
N LEU A 29 8.35 -3.96 -14.86
CA LEU A 29 8.21 -3.01 -13.76
C LEU A 29 8.09 -3.71 -12.39
N ALA A 30 7.39 -4.84 -12.32
CA ALA A 30 7.11 -5.54 -11.07
C ALA A 30 8.34 -6.28 -10.53
N VAL A 31 9.19 -6.86 -11.38
CA VAL A 31 10.38 -7.63 -10.95
C VAL A 31 11.37 -6.76 -10.14
N PRO A 32 11.80 -5.57 -10.60
CA PRO A 32 12.64 -4.68 -9.80
C PRO A 32 11.99 -4.29 -8.46
N ALA A 33 10.69 -4.01 -8.45
CA ALA A 33 9.96 -3.69 -7.23
C ALA A 33 10.01 -4.84 -6.22
N PHE A 34 9.85 -6.09 -6.69
CA PHE A 34 9.96 -7.28 -5.85
C PHE A 34 11.37 -7.46 -5.28
N VAL A 35 12.41 -7.31 -6.11
CA VAL A 35 13.80 -7.41 -5.67
C VAL A 35 14.10 -6.37 -4.58
N LEU A 36 13.68 -5.12 -4.79
CA LEU A 36 13.82 -4.07 -3.79
C LEU A 36 13.05 -4.39 -2.50
N LEU A 37 11.86 -4.97 -2.60
CA LEU A 37 11.05 -5.38 -1.46
C LEU A 37 11.73 -6.49 -0.65
N VAL A 38 12.28 -7.51 -1.30
CA VAL A 38 13.06 -8.58 -0.65
C VAL A 38 14.31 -7.99 0.02
N TYR A 39 15.01 -7.07 -0.65
CA TYR A 39 16.14 -6.35 -0.06
C TYR A 39 15.76 -5.57 1.20
N THR A 40 14.57 -4.96 1.25
CA THR A 40 14.09 -4.28 2.47
C THR A 40 13.87 -5.25 3.62
N ALA A 41 13.37 -6.47 3.35
CA ALA A 41 13.15 -7.49 4.37
C ALA A 41 14.49 -8.04 4.90
N ALA A 42 15.43 -8.33 4.01
CA ALA A 42 16.76 -8.82 4.38
C ALA A 42 17.52 -7.78 5.22
N SER A 43 17.52 -6.52 4.80
CA SER A 43 18.24 -5.43 5.50
C SER A 43 17.51 -4.87 6.73
N ARG A 44 16.33 -5.40 7.12
CA ARG A 44 15.55 -4.86 8.25
C ARG A 44 16.14 -5.23 9.61
N LYS A 45 16.68 -6.45 9.76
CA LYS A 45 17.21 -6.96 11.04
C LYS A 45 18.48 -6.23 11.49
N GLU A 46 19.27 -5.76 10.53
CA GLU A 46 20.56 -5.11 10.77
C GLU A 46 20.42 -3.63 11.14
N ARG A 47 19.24 -3.02 10.93
CA ARG A 47 19.04 -1.58 11.12
C ARG A 47 18.55 -1.25 12.53
N VAL A 48 19.31 -0.42 13.24
CA VAL A 48 18.98 -0.03 14.61
C VAL A 48 17.70 0.82 14.69
N VAL A 49 17.42 1.64 13.66
CA VAL A 49 16.26 2.54 13.63
C VAL A 49 14.93 1.78 13.55
N THR A 50 14.88 0.65 12.84
CA THR A 50 13.68 -0.20 12.78
C THR A 50 13.49 -0.99 14.07
N SER A 51 14.59 -1.29 14.79
CA SER A 51 14.55 -1.94 16.09
C SER A 51 14.00 -1.02 17.20
N SER A 52 14.21 0.29 17.10
CA SER A 52 13.76 1.26 18.12
C SER A 52 12.28 1.67 18.01
N LEU A 53 11.50 1.08 17.10
CA LEU A 53 10.08 1.41 16.92
C LEU A 53 9.17 0.63 17.89
N HIS A 54 8.07 1.25 18.32
CA HIS A 54 7.01 0.62 19.09
C HIS A 54 6.44 -0.63 18.41
N PHE A 55 5.97 -1.58 19.23
CA PHE A 55 5.46 -2.87 18.76
C PHE A 55 4.28 -2.73 17.79
N ASN A 56 3.30 -1.88 18.11
CA ASN A 56 2.10 -1.68 17.28
C ASN A 56 2.47 -1.17 15.89
N PHE A 57 3.36 -0.17 15.84
CA PHE A 57 3.85 0.38 14.58
C PHE A 57 4.70 -0.64 13.79
N LYS A 58 5.52 -1.46 14.45
CA LYS A 58 6.24 -2.57 13.80
C LYS A 58 5.29 -3.57 13.17
N LEU A 59 4.26 -3.99 13.91
CA LEU A 59 3.23 -4.93 13.45
C LEU A 59 2.53 -4.40 12.20
N LEU A 60 2.15 -3.12 12.21
CA LEU A 60 1.55 -2.47 11.07
C LEU A 60 2.50 -2.40 9.86
N LEU A 61 3.78 -2.09 10.06
CA LEU A 61 4.78 -2.13 8.97
C LEU A 61 4.97 -3.54 8.39
N TYR A 62 4.94 -4.59 9.23
CA TYR A 62 4.94 -5.97 8.73
C TYR A 62 3.71 -6.27 7.89
N ASN A 63 2.54 -5.80 8.33
CA ASN A 63 1.29 -6.00 7.65
C ASN A 63 1.26 -5.28 6.28
N ILE A 64 1.71 -4.01 6.23
CA ILE A 64 1.88 -3.27 4.97
C ILE A 64 2.86 -3.99 4.04
N TRP A 65 4.00 -4.43 4.57
CA TRP A 65 4.99 -5.19 3.79
C TRP A 65 4.38 -6.47 3.21
N LEU A 66 3.56 -7.19 3.98
CA LEU A 66 2.87 -8.41 3.52
C LEU A 66 1.89 -8.09 2.39
N ILE A 67 1.06 -7.05 2.53
CA ILE A 67 0.11 -6.64 1.48
C ILE A 67 0.86 -6.25 0.19
N VAL A 68 1.94 -5.48 0.30
CA VAL A 68 2.74 -5.08 -0.87
C VAL A 68 3.46 -6.28 -1.50
N ALA A 69 3.99 -7.19 -0.69
CA ALA A 69 4.64 -8.41 -1.17
C ALA A 69 3.66 -9.31 -1.90
N TYR A 70 2.48 -9.50 -1.32
CA TYR A 70 1.38 -10.23 -1.94
C TYR A 70 0.99 -9.59 -3.28
N GLN A 71 0.78 -8.28 -3.31
CA GLN A 71 0.43 -7.57 -4.54
C GLN A 71 1.46 -7.77 -5.65
N VAL A 72 2.73 -7.48 -5.37
CA VAL A 72 3.78 -7.55 -6.39
C VAL A 72 4.01 -8.99 -6.85
N LEU A 73 3.96 -9.97 -5.94
CA LEU A 73 4.10 -11.38 -6.28
C LEU A 73 2.98 -11.85 -7.22
N PHE A 74 1.72 -11.51 -6.92
CA PHE A 74 0.59 -11.90 -7.76
C PHE A 74 0.53 -11.13 -9.08
N VAL A 75 1.02 -9.89 -9.14
CA VAL A 75 1.24 -9.18 -10.41
C VAL A 75 2.24 -9.95 -11.27
N ILE A 76 3.42 -10.31 -10.73
CA ILE A 76 4.44 -11.08 -11.45
C ILE A 76 3.85 -12.42 -11.92
N PHE A 77 3.19 -13.16 -11.02
CA PHE A 77 2.57 -14.44 -11.34
C PHE A 77 1.53 -14.31 -12.46
N SER A 78 0.61 -13.35 -12.35
CA SER A 78 -0.44 -13.14 -13.35
C SER A 78 0.12 -12.74 -14.71
N CYS A 79 1.05 -11.79 -14.78
CA CYS A 79 1.67 -11.35 -16.04
C CYS A 79 2.47 -12.50 -16.67
N CYS A 80 3.29 -13.22 -15.89
CA CYS A 80 4.02 -14.39 -16.37
C CYS A 80 3.08 -15.47 -16.90
N TYR A 81 2.03 -15.80 -16.14
CA TYR A 81 1.05 -16.82 -16.52
C TYR A 81 0.38 -16.44 -17.84
N MET A 82 -0.12 -15.21 -17.97
CA MET A 82 -0.78 -14.74 -19.20
C MET A 82 0.17 -14.70 -20.40
N LEU A 83 1.43 -14.29 -20.19
CA LEU A 83 2.44 -14.28 -21.26
C LEU A 83 2.75 -15.70 -21.73
N VAL A 84 3.07 -16.62 -20.83
CA VAL A 84 3.36 -18.03 -21.16
C VAL A 84 2.15 -18.67 -21.84
N HIS A 85 0.94 -18.40 -21.33
CA HIS A 85 -0.30 -18.89 -21.94
C HIS A 85 -0.47 -18.37 -23.36
N SER A 86 -0.16 -17.09 -23.60
CA SER A 86 -0.28 -16.47 -24.92
C SER A 86 0.78 -16.95 -25.93
N THR A 87 1.99 -17.34 -25.49
CA THR A 87 3.09 -17.74 -26.38
C THR A 87 3.15 -19.24 -26.66
N PHE A 88 2.94 -20.09 -25.65
CA PHE A 88 3.26 -21.51 -25.76
C PHE A 88 2.05 -22.39 -26.07
N TRP A 89 0.83 -21.96 -25.71
CA TRP A 89 -0.37 -22.71 -26.04
C TRP A 89 -0.96 -22.25 -27.38
N SER A 90 -0.75 -23.07 -28.40
CA SER A 90 -1.14 -22.79 -29.79
C SER A 90 -2.50 -23.37 -30.20
N TYR A 91 -3.06 -24.31 -29.44
CA TYR A 91 -4.30 -25.00 -29.79
C TYR A 91 -5.51 -24.05 -29.81
N ARG A 92 -6.35 -24.16 -30.83
CA ARG A 92 -7.58 -23.38 -30.94
C ARG A 92 -8.47 -23.67 -29.72
N CYS A 93 -9.02 -22.63 -29.09
CA CYS A 93 -9.83 -22.69 -27.87
C CYS A 93 -9.11 -23.05 -26.55
N SER A 94 -7.78 -23.25 -26.53
CA SER A 94 -7.10 -23.58 -25.26
C SER A 94 -6.99 -22.40 -24.30
N ASN A 95 -7.27 -21.17 -24.77
CA ASN A 95 -7.15 -19.91 -24.00
C ASN A 95 -8.46 -19.46 -23.35
N LEU A 96 -9.41 -20.38 -23.19
CA LEU A 96 -10.63 -20.11 -22.44
C LEU A 96 -10.36 -20.26 -20.96
N PHE A 97 -10.70 -19.23 -20.20
CA PHE A 97 -10.59 -19.25 -18.75
C PHE A 97 -11.96 -19.40 -18.12
N THR A 98 -12.02 -20.04 -16.97
CA THR A 98 -13.22 -19.98 -16.13
C THR A 98 -13.13 -18.78 -15.19
N VAL A 99 -14.28 -18.23 -14.80
CA VAL A 99 -14.36 -17.08 -13.89
C VAL A 99 -13.58 -17.34 -12.60
N TRP A 100 -13.71 -18.52 -11.99
CA TRP A 100 -12.96 -18.85 -10.77
C TRP A 100 -11.44 -18.90 -10.99
N GLN A 101 -10.95 -19.38 -12.13
CA GLN A 101 -9.52 -19.35 -12.45
C GLN A 101 -9.02 -17.91 -12.53
N CYS A 102 -9.80 -17.02 -13.12
CA CYS A 102 -9.43 -15.61 -13.21
C CYS A 102 -9.49 -14.88 -11.88
N PHE A 103 -10.41 -15.24 -11.00
CA PHE A 103 -10.35 -14.77 -9.63
C PHE A 103 -9.12 -15.25 -8.89
N LEU A 104 -8.65 -16.48 -9.09
CA LEU A 104 -7.40 -16.93 -8.46
C LEU A 104 -6.16 -16.22 -9.01
N ILE A 105 -6.14 -15.91 -10.31
CA ILE A 105 -4.98 -15.29 -10.96
C ILE A 105 -4.95 -13.77 -10.72
N ARG A 106 -6.07 -13.08 -10.93
CA ARG A 106 -6.17 -11.60 -10.92
C ARG A 106 -6.88 -11.05 -9.68
N GLY A 107 -7.72 -11.85 -9.01
CA GLY A 107 -8.41 -11.44 -7.78
C GLY A 107 -7.46 -10.98 -6.67
N PRO A 108 -6.35 -11.69 -6.38
CA PRO A 108 -5.30 -11.24 -5.47
C PRO A 108 -4.76 -9.83 -5.76
N VAL A 109 -4.67 -9.45 -7.04
CA VAL A 109 -4.18 -8.15 -7.46
C VAL A 109 -5.19 -7.04 -7.17
N LEU A 110 -6.47 -7.34 -7.38
CA LEU A 110 -7.57 -6.40 -7.12
C LEU A 110 -7.87 -6.31 -5.62
N TRP A 111 -7.71 -7.40 -4.87
CA TRP A 111 -7.81 -7.49 -3.41
C TRP A 111 -6.88 -6.51 -2.69
N ALA A 112 -5.65 -6.37 -3.17
CA ALA A 112 -4.69 -5.50 -2.51
C ALA A 112 -5.07 -4.01 -2.58
N ILE A 113 -5.94 -3.61 -3.51
CA ILE A 113 -6.36 -2.21 -3.68
C ILE A 113 -7.07 -1.71 -2.41
N PRO A 114 -8.23 -2.24 -1.98
CA PRO A 114 -8.86 -1.83 -0.73
C PRO A 114 -7.99 -2.14 0.49
N ALA A 115 -7.19 -3.23 0.46
CA ALA A 115 -6.30 -3.56 1.57
C ALA A 115 -5.24 -2.47 1.83
N MET A 116 -4.70 -1.84 0.77
CA MET A 116 -3.76 -0.71 0.92
C MET A 116 -4.42 0.50 1.60
N THR A 117 -5.63 0.89 1.18
CA THR A 117 -6.36 2.00 1.82
C THR A 117 -6.68 1.69 3.28
N LEU A 118 -7.14 0.47 3.58
CA LEU A 118 -7.43 0.06 4.95
C LEU A 118 -6.15 0.04 5.83
N ALA A 119 -5.03 -0.43 5.28
CA ALA A 119 -3.74 -0.40 5.96
C ALA A 119 -3.25 1.03 6.19
N HIS A 120 -3.49 1.93 5.25
CA HIS A 120 -3.15 3.35 5.38
C HIS A 120 -4.04 4.03 6.43
N ALA A 121 -5.35 3.75 6.45
CA ALA A 121 -6.27 4.21 7.48
C ALA A 121 -5.87 3.72 8.87
N ALA A 122 -5.49 2.43 8.98
CA ALA A 122 -4.98 1.84 10.21
C ALA A 122 -3.69 2.53 10.69
N ALA A 123 -2.82 2.92 9.76
CA ALA A 123 -1.60 3.68 10.07
C ALA A 123 -1.89 5.07 10.64
N LEU A 124 -2.81 5.80 10.02
CA LEU A 124 -3.26 7.09 10.52
C LEU A 124 -3.91 6.96 11.90
N LEU A 125 -4.75 5.94 12.10
CA LEU A 125 -5.44 5.71 13.37
C LEU A 125 -4.44 5.38 14.50
N GLU A 126 -3.51 4.45 14.26
CA GLU A 126 -2.47 4.09 15.24
C GLU A 126 -1.67 5.30 15.67
N ARG A 127 -1.20 6.10 14.70
CA ARG A 127 -0.41 7.30 14.98
C ARG A 127 -1.23 8.37 15.68
N THR A 128 -2.50 8.53 15.32
CA THR A 128 -3.41 9.48 15.99
C THR A 128 -3.62 9.11 17.46
N LEU A 129 -3.79 7.82 17.75
CA LEU A 129 -3.91 7.32 19.12
C LEU A 129 -2.60 7.48 19.90
N ALA A 130 -1.47 7.18 19.28
CA ALA A 130 -0.15 7.36 19.89
C ALA A 130 0.14 8.83 20.23
N THR A 131 -0.24 9.77 19.36
CA THR A 131 -0.10 11.21 19.61
C THR A 131 -1.05 11.68 20.72
N ARG A 132 -2.35 11.35 20.65
CA ARG A 132 -3.36 11.87 21.59
C ARG A 132 -3.24 11.28 22.99
N TYR A 133 -2.92 9.99 23.09
CA TYR A 133 -2.89 9.26 24.35
C TYR A 133 -1.48 8.86 24.79
N SER A 134 -0.45 9.66 24.46
CA SER A 134 0.96 9.36 24.78
C SER A 134 1.14 8.76 26.19
N GLY A 135 0.64 9.43 27.23
CA GLY A 135 0.80 8.97 28.63
C GLY A 135 0.13 7.63 29.01
N ASP A 136 -0.90 7.18 28.28
CA ASP A 136 -1.62 5.92 28.55
C ASP A 136 -1.48 4.88 27.43
N TYR A 137 -0.88 5.25 26.30
CA TYR A 137 -0.72 4.38 25.12
C TYR A 137 0.07 3.11 25.47
N GLU A 138 1.11 3.26 26.28
CA GLU A 138 1.93 2.15 26.76
C GLU A 138 1.15 1.20 27.67
N LYS A 139 0.24 1.73 28.50
CA LYS A 139 -0.63 0.93 29.39
C LYS A 139 -1.67 0.12 28.60
N ARG A 140 -2.18 0.67 27.49
CA ARG A 140 -3.09 -0.05 26.58
C ARG A 140 -2.37 -1.16 25.79
N GLY A 141 -1.04 -1.11 25.75
CA GLY A 141 -0.20 -2.20 25.30
C GLY A 141 -0.41 -2.62 23.84
N LYS A 142 -0.11 -3.89 23.57
CA LYS A 142 -0.12 -4.50 22.22
C LYS A 142 -1.52 -4.72 21.64
N SER A 143 -2.57 -4.59 22.46
CA SER A 143 -3.94 -4.93 22.10
C SER A 143 -4.46 -4.04 20.96
N VAL A 144 -4.17 -2.73 21.00
CA VAL A 144 -4.66 -1.77 19.99
C VAL A 144 -4.17 -2.12 18.58
N GLY A 145 -2.88 -2.46 18.43
CA GLY A 145 -2.31 -2.84 17.14
C GLY A 145 -2.93 -4.13 16.59
N ILE A 146 -3.10 -5.13 17.45
CA ILE A 146 -3.69 -6.43 17.08
C ILE A 146 -5.16 -6.27 16.69
N THR A 147 -5.96 -5.55 17.48
CA THR A 147 -7.39 -5.33 17.19
C THR A 147 -7.57 -4.56 15.89
N THR A 148 -6.79 -3.50 15.65
CA THR A 148 -6.83 -2.74 14.40
C THR A 148 -6.48 -3.63 13.20
N MET A 149 -5.46 -4.48 13.33
CA MET A 149 -5.06 -5.41 12.29
C MET A 149 -6.17 -6.43 11.99
N ILE A 150 -6.75 -7.08 13.00
CA ILE A 150 -7.85 -8.04 12.82
C ILE A 150 -9.05 -7.35 12.14
N ALA A 151 -9.44 -6.16 12.62
CA ALA A 151 -10.53 -5.40 12.04
C ALA A 151 -10.28 -5.08 10.56
N MET A 152 -9.06 -4.67 10.20
CA MET A 152 -8.65 -4.38 8.83
C MET A 152 -8.83 -5.62 7.92
N TRP A 153 -8.38 -6.79 8.35
CA TRP A 153 -8.52 -8.04 7.57
C TRP A 153 -9.98 -8.49 7.44
N VAL A 154 -10.77 -8.39 8.52
CA VAL A 154 -12.20 -8.75 8.49
C VAL A 154 -12.98 -7.81 7.56
N VAL A 155 -12.77 -6.49 7.67
CA VAL A 155 -13.42 -5.51 6.80
C VAL A 155 -12.99 -5.70 5.35
N GLY A 156 -11.70 -5.95 5.10
CA GLY A 156 -11.19 -6.29 3.78
C GLY A 156 -11.93 -7.48 3.18
N ALA A 157 -11.95 -8.62 3.89
CA ALA A 157 -12.63 -9.82 3.44
C ALA A 157 -14.13 -9.62 3.14
N VAL A 158 -14.83 -8.79 3.93
CA VAL A 158 -16.23 -8.45 3.67
C VAL A 158 -16.36 -7.61 2.39
N ILE A 159 -15.51 -6.62 2.18
CA ILE A 159 -15.49 -5.82 0.94
C ILE A 159 -15.26 -6.74 -0.26
N ASP A 160 -14.26 -7.62 -0.18
CA ASP A 160 -13.90 -8.53 -1.26
C ASP A 160 -15.03 -9.49 -1.59
N TYR A 161 -15.67 -10.09 -0.57
CA TYR A 161 -16.82 -10.95 -0.78
C TYR A 161 -17.94 -10.24 -1.53
N ASN A 162 -18.28 -9.00 -1.15
CA ASN A 162 -19.33 -8.23 -1.81
C ASN A 162 -18.99 -7.89 -3.28
N ILE A 163 -17.71 -7.69 -3.58
CA ILE A 163 -17.23 -7.37 -4.91
C ILE A 163 -17.14 -8.60 -5.80
N PHE A 164 -16.60 -9.70 -5.29
CA PHE A 164 -16.32 -10.91 -6.08
C PHE A 164 -17.44 -11.96 -6.06
N ALA A 165 -18.51 -11.77 -5.29
CA ALA A 165 -19.68 -12.63 -5.36
C ALA A 165 -20.36 -12.52 -6.74
N VAL A 166 -20.17 -13.56 -7.56
CA VAL A 166 -20.68 -13.72 -8.93
C VAL A 166 -21.46 -15.03 -9.00
N ASP A 167 -22.58 -15.03 -9.73
CA ASP A 167 -23.51 -16.18 -9.71
C ASP A 167 -22.96 -17.36 -10.53
N ASN A 168 -22.27 -17.07 -11.64
CA ASN A 168 -21.72 -18.09 -12.54
C ASN A 168 -20.19 -18.22 -12.49
N MET A 169 -19.67 -18.82 -11.42
CA MET A 169 -18.23 -19.05 -11.23
C MET A 169 -17.59 -20.01 -12.26
N PHE A 170 -18.41 -20.84 -12.92
CA PHE A 170 -17.96 -21.77 -13.96
C PHE A 170 -18.18 -21.23 -15.38
N GLY A 171 -18.64 -19.98 -15.49
CA GLY A 171 -18.72 -19.25 -16.75
C GLY A 171 -17.35 -19.20 -17.43
N LYS A 172 -17.35 -19.26 -18.76
CA LYS A 172 -16.12 -19.16 -19.56
C LYS A 172 -15.92 -17.73 -20.04
N LEU A 173 -14.67 -17.28 -20.02
CA LEU A 173 -14.20 -15.96 -20.44
C LEU A 173 -13.18 -16.12 -21.57
N ALA A 174 -13.25 -15.21 -22.55
CA ALA A 174 -12.29 -15.16 -23.66
C ALA A 174 -10.91 -14.62 -23.24
N TYR A 175 -10.87 -13.79 -22.19
CA TYR A 175 -9.65 -13.27 -21.58
C TYR A 175 -9.78 -13.23 -20.07
N CYS A 176 -8.65 -13.39 -19.38
CA CYS A 176 -8.64 -13.52 -17.94
C CYS A 176 -8.50 -12.17 -17.21
N ASP A 177 -9.63 -11.69 -16.68
CA ASP A 177 -9.69 -10.53 -15.80
C ASP A 177 -10.49 -10.82 -14.52
N ALA A 178 -10.22 -10.07 -13.46
CA ALA A 178 -11.02 -10.10 -12.23
C ALA A 178 -12.33 -9.30 -12.37
N THR A 179 -12.44 -8.46 -13.40
CA THR A 179 -13.70 -7.77 -13.71
C THR A 179 -14.48 -8.58 -14.74
N VAL A 180 -15.71 -8.93 -14.41
CA VAL A 180 -16.72 -9.48 -15.33
C VAL A 180 -17.93 -8.56 -15.35
N SER A 181 -18.80 -8.71 -16.36
CA SER A 181 -20.01 -7.88 -16.50
C SER A 181 -20.86 -7.84 -15.22
N GLU A 182 -20.97 -8.96 -14.50
CA GLU A 182 -21.75 -9.08 -13.26
C GLU A 182 -21.19 -8.26 -12.08
N ASN A 183 -19.86 -8.08 -11.98
CA ASN A 183 -19.23 -7.38 -10.86
C ASN A 183 -18.63 -6.01 -11.21
N GLN A 184 -18.61 -5.64 -12.49
CA GLN A 184 -17.98 -4.41 -12.97
C GLN A 184 -18.49 -3.14 -12.27
N GLU A 185 -19.80 -3.01 -12.06
CA GLU A 185 -20.36 -1.87 -11.34
C GLU A 185 -19.90 -1.81 -9.89
N ARG A 186 -19.79 -2.96 -9.23
CA ARG A 186 -19.35 -3.04 -7.82
C ARG A 186 -17.89 -2.64 -7.70
N VAL A 187 -17.04 -3.13 -8.62
CA VAL A 187 -15.63 -2.75 -8.72
C VAL A 187 -15.51 -1.24 -8.96
N LYS A 188 -16.28 -0.69 -9.91
CA LYS A 188 -16.30 0.75 -10.19
C LYS A 188 -16.69 1.57 -8.95
N LYS A 189 -17.80 1.20 -8.28
CA LYS A 189 -18.26 1.84 -7.04
C LYS A 189 -17.20 1.80 -5.95
N MET A 190 -16.54 0.65 -5.73
CA MET A 190 -15.43 0.53 -4.78
C MET A 190 -14.34 1.54 -5.10
N LEU A 191 -13.82 1.56 -6.33
CA LEU A 191 -12.70 2.42 -6.73
C LEU A 191 -13.05 3.91 -6.56
N THR A 192 -14.27 4.30 -6.94
CA THR A 192 -14.75 5.68 -6.74
C THR A 192 -14.88 6.05 -5.26
N CYS A 193 -15.29 5.12 -4.39
CA CYS A 193 -15.39 5.34 -2.95
C CYS A 193 -14.03 5.37 -2.24
N LEU A 194 -13.02 4.64 -2.71
CA LEU A 194 -11.67 4.65 -2.12
C LEU A 194 -10.96 5.99 -2.30
N LEU A 195 -11.23 6.72 -3.39
CA LEU A 195 -10.58 8.00 -3.67
C LEU A 195 -10.80 9.08 -2.59
N PRO A 196 -12.05 9.41 -2.18
CA PRO A 196 -12.27 10.38 -1.10
C PRO A 196 -11.75 9.87 0.25
N ILE A 197 -11.79 8.56 0.50
CA ILE A 197 -11.23 7.96 1.72
C ILE A 197 -9.72 8.21 1.78
N GLU A 198 -9.00 7.93 0.69
CA GLU A 198 -7.56 8.17 0.61
C GLU A 198 -7.24 9.65 0.81
N LEU A 199 -7.99 10.55 0.18
CA LEU A 199 -7.82 12.00 0.34
C LEU A 199 -7.96 12.43 1.81
N LEU A 200 -8.95 11.91 2.52
CA LEU A 200 -9.15 12.17 3.95
C LEU A 200 -7.98 11.62 4.79
N ILE A 201 -7.48 10.43 4.46
CA ILE A 201 -6.33 9.83 5.15
C ILE A 201 -5.08 10.70 4.95
N THR A 202 -4.79 11.10 3.71
CA THR A 202 -3.64 11.96 3.40
C THR A 202 -3.74 13.32 4.11
N ALA A 203 -4.93 13.93 4.14
CA ALA A 203 -5.16 15.16 4.88
C ALA A 203 -4.95 14.97 6.39
N GLY A 204 -5.42 13.84 6.94
CA GLY A 204 -5.18 13.45 8.33
C GLY A 204 -3.68 13.28 8.64
N ASP A 205 -2.91 12.70 7.73
CA ASP A 205 -1.47 12.51 7.87
C ASP A 205 -0.71 13.84 7.92
N ILE A 206 -1.07 14.77 7.04
CA ILE A 206 -0.53 16.14 7.04
C ILE A 206 -0.92 16.85 8.34
N GLY A 207 -2.17 16.76 8.76
CA GLY A 207 -2.66 17.36 10.01
C GLY A 207 -1.91 16.83 11.23
N LEU A 208 -1.71 15.52 11.31
CA LEU A 208 -0.98 14.90 12.42
C LEU A 208 0.50 15.33 12.44
N TRP A 209 1.14 15.47 11.27
CA TRP A 209 2.49 16.01 11.19
C TRP A 209 2.57 17.44 11.72
N TRP A 210 1.59 18.29 11.41
CA TRP A 210 1.53 19.67 11.92
C TRP A 210 1.40 19.69 13.44
N ILE A 211 0.51 18.86 14.01
CA ILE A 211 0.33 18.73 15.45
C ILE A 211 1.62 18.24 16.11
N ASN A 212 2.21 17.14 15.64
CA ASN A 212 3.44 16.58 16.22
C ASN A 212 4.60 17.59 16.16
N ARG A 213 4.71 18.37 15.07
CA ARG A 213 5.73 19.42 14.94
C ARG A 213 5.50 20.60 15.87
N ARG A 214 4.23 20.95 16.14
CA ARG A 214 3.87 22.00 17.11
C ARG A 214 4.17 21.54 18.54
N ASP A 215 3.77 20.33 18.89
CA ASP A 215 3.93 19.78 20.24
C ASP A 215 5.40 19.60 20.60
N GLN A 216 6.24 19.17 19.65
CA GLN A 216 7.70 19.08 19.86
C GLN A 216 8.35 20.44 20.19
N LYS A 217 7.82 21.55 19.67
CA LYS A 217 8.33 22.88 20.00
C LYS A 217 7.89 23.32 21.41
N GLN A 218 6.73 22.85 21.87
CA GLN A 218 6.15 23.24 23.16
C GLN A 218 6.67 22.39 24.33
N THR A 219 7.13 21.17 24.10
CA THR A 219 7.64 20.24 25.15
C THR A 219 8.87 20.74 25.90
N ILE A 220 9.54 21.77 25.41
CA ILE A 220 10.70 22.40 26.07
C ILE A 220 10.27 23.17 27.33
N CYS A 221 8.98 23.56 27.47
CA CYS A 221 8.48 24.38 28.57
C CYS A 221 7.14 23.86 29.14
N TYR A 222 7.09 22.61 29.64
CA TYR A 222 5.95 22.14 30.42
C TYR A 222 6.29 22.07 31.91
N THR A 223 5.33 22.50 32.74
CA THR A 223 5.35 22.32 34.20
C THR A 223 5.22 20.85 34.61
N ASP A 224 4.49 20.03 33.83
CA ASP A 224 4.31 18.57 34.05
C ASP A 224 5.19 17.73 33.12
N TYR A 225 6.50 17.91 33.20
CA TYR A 225 7.46 17.12 32.44
C TYR A 225 7.65 15.73 33.07
N THR A 226 7.44 14.67 32.28
CA THR A 226 7.83 13.30 32.65
C THR A 226 8.73 12.70 31.57
N LEU A 227 9.75 11.96 31.99
CA LEU A 227 10.73 11.32 31.10
C LEU A 227 10.07 10.36 30.10
N SER A 228 9.04 9.62 30.55
CA SER A 228 8.27 8.71 29.70
C SER A 228 7.55 9.46 28.57
N LYS A 229 6.91 10.60 28.87
CA LYS A 229 6.18 11.40 27.88
C LYS A 229 7.11 12.02 26.84
N SER A 230 8.27 12.54 27.25
CA SER A 230 9.25 13.11 26.32
C SER A 230 9.88 12.04 25.42
N PHE A 231 10.15 10.85 25.95
CA PHE A 231 10.60 9.70 25.17
C PHE A 231 9.57 9.29 24.10
N GLN A 232 8.31 9.11 24.50
CA GLN A 232 7.22 8.73 23.59
C GLN A 232 6.97 9.79 22.50
N GLN A 233 7.00 11.08 22.84
CA GLN A 233 6.84 12.14 21.84
C GLN A 233 8.02 12.19 20.87
N SER A 234 9.25 11.96 21.34
CA SER A 234 10.42 11.86 20.47
C SER A 234 10.29 10.66 19.52
N GLU A 235 9.79 9.53 20.01
CA GLU A 235 9.55 8.33 19.19
C GLU A 235 8.45 8.58 18.15
N ASN A 236 7.32 9.16 18.54
CA ASN A 236 6.22 9.53 17.63
C ASN A 236 6.66 10.55 16.56
N TYR A 237 7.55 11.47 16.91
CA TYR A 237 8.13 12.40 15.94
C TYR A 237 9.04 11.67 14.94
N LEU A 238 9.87 10.73 15.42
CA LEU A 238 10.74 9.91 14.56
C LEU A 238 9.91 9.05 13.60
N THR A 239 8.86 8.39 14.09
CA THR A 239 7.96 7.58 13.25
C THR A 239 7.24 8.44 12.22
N SER A 240 6.74 9.62 12.62
CA SER A 240 6.10 10.57 11.69
C SER A 240 7.07 11.04 10.60
N ARG A 241 8.34 11.28 10.93
CA ARG A 241 9.37 11.70 9.97
C ARG A 241 9.74 10.60 8.98
N LEU A 242 9.64 9.34 9.37
CA LEU A 242 9.82 8.19 8.47
C LEU A 242 8.59 7.99 7.57
N VAL A 243 7.39 7.98 8.16
CA VAL A 243 6.16 7.55 7.48
C VAL A 243 5.61 8.61 6.53
N LEU A 244 5.59 9.88 6.94
CA LEU A 244 4.97 10.95 6.17
C LEU A 244 5.47 11.02 4.70
N PRO A 245 6.78 11.06 4.40
CA PRO A 245 7.22 11.14 3.01
C PRO A 245 6.79 9.91 2.19
N ILE A 246 6.75 8.73 2.80
CA ILE A 246 6.31 7.50 2.14
C ILE A 246 4.81 7.54 1.89
N SER A 247 4.03 7.93 2.90
CA SER A 247 2.57 8.09 2.82
C SER A 247 2.18 9.11 1.75
N LEU A 248 2.85 10.26 1.68
CA LEU A 248 2.58 11.29 0.68
C LEU A 248 2.89 10.80 -0.74
N VAL A 249 4.01 10.10 -0.94
CA VAL A 249 4.34 9.48 -2.23
C VAL A 249 3.30 8.42 -2.60
N HIS A 250 2.97 7.52 -1.67
CA HIS A 250 1.94 6.49 -1.88
C HIS A 250 0.60 7.12 -2.26
N SER A 251 0.10 8.03 -1.44
CA SER A 251 -1.17 8.74 -1.65
C SER A 251 -1.21 9.42 -3.02
N SER A 252 -0.11 10.07 -3.43
CA SER A 252 -0.06 10.78 -4.71
C SER A 252 -0.21 9.84 -5.90
N PHE A 253 0.56 8.74 -5.95
CA PHE A 253 0.44 7.74 -7.01
C PHE A 253 -0.89 6.98 -6.95
N TYR A 254 -1.36 6.66 -5.74
CA TYR A 254 -2.55 5.86 -5.52
C TYR A 254 -3.83 6.64 -5.84
N MET A 255 -3.94 7.92 -5.44
CA MET A 255 -5.03 8.79 -5.87
C MET A 255 -5.04 9.00 -7.39
N PHE A 256 -3.86 9.17 -8.02
CA PHE A 256 -3.77 9.27 -9.47
C PHE A 256 -4.24 7.98 -10.15
N TYR A 257 -3.80 6.82 -9.66
CA TYR A 257 -4.28 5.52 -10.11
C TYR A 257 -5.80 5.38 -9.99
N LEU A 258 -6.38 5.67 -8.81
CA LEU A 258 -7.82 5.57 -8.56
C LEU A 258 -8.62 6.52 -9.48
N ALA A 259 -8.17 7.76 -9.63
CA ALA A 259 -8.80 8.74 -10.50
C ALA A 259 -8.78 8.30 -11.98
N VAL A 260 -7.63 7.86 -12.48
CA VAL A 260 -7.48 7.40 -13.87
C VAL A 260 -8.31 6.14 -14.11
N THR A 261 -8.23 5.13 -13.23
CA THR A 261 -9.01 3.90 -13.35
C THR A 261 -10.52 4.17 -13.27
N SER A 262 -10.97 5.00 -12.34
CA SER A 262 -12.40 5.33 -12.19
C SER A 262 -12.93 6.13 -13.40
N SER A 263 -12.12 7.04 -13.93
CA SER A 263 -12.47 7.82 -15.12
C SER A 263 -12.50 6.93 -16.36
N PHE A 264 -11.49 6.08 -16.53
CA PHE A 264 -11.39 5.14 -17.65
C PHE A 264 -12.58 4.18 -17.68
N ARG A 265 -12.95 3.57 -16.54
CA ARG A 265 -14.13 2.71 -16.40
C ARG A 265 -15.47 3.45 -16.52
N SER A 266 -15.47 4.78 -16.45
CA SER A 266 -16.66 5.59 -16.67
C SER A 266 -16.84 5.99 -18.12
N SER A 267 -15.75 6.29 -18.82
CA SER A 267 -15.76 6.70 -20.22
C SER A 267 -15.77 5.52 -21.20
N PHE A 268 -15.13 4.41 -20.84
CA PHE A 268 -15.03 3.21 -21.66
C PHE A 268 -15.71 2.04 -20.96
N GLY A 269 -16.77 1.52 -21.58
CA GLY A 269 -17.42 0.30 -21.15
C GLY A 269 -16.71 -0.93 -21.69
N TYR A 270 -16.86 -2.07 -21.00
CA TYR A 270 -16.43 -3.36 -21.53
C TYR A 270 -17.16 -3.69 -22.84
N ASP A 271 -18.43 -3.28 -22.96
CA ASP A 271 -19.29 -3.61 -24.11
C ASP A 271 -18.91 -2.90 -25.42
N SER A 272 -18.16 -1.78 -25.37
CA SER A 272 -17.86 -0.99 -26.58
C SER A 272 -16.61 -1.48 -27.33
N ASP A 273 -15.50 -1.69 -26.61
CA ASP A 273 -14.27 -2.26 -27.16
C ASP A 273 -13.52 -3.00 -26.04
N PRO A 274 -13.80 -4.30 -25.85
CA PRO A 274 -13.30 -5.05 -24.71
C PRO A 274 -11.78 -5.30 -24.83
N LYS A 275 -11.18 -5.17 -26.03
CA LYS A 275 -9.73 -5.31 -26.23
C LYS A 275 -8.99 -4.06 -25.79
N ALA A 276 -9.41 -2.89 -26.27
CA ALA A 276 -8.83 -1.61 -25.86
C ALA A 276 -9.05 -1.36 -24.35
N PHE A 277 -10.21 -1.75 -23.82
CA PHE A 277 -10.50 -1.68 -22.40
C PHE A 277 -9.50 -2.48 -21.55
N MET A 278 -9.21 -3.74 -21.92
CA MET A 278 -8.28 -4.59 -21.19
C MET A 278 -6.84 -4.05 -21.24
N VAL A 279 -6.39 -3.56 -22.39
CA VAL A 279 -5.06 -2.92 -22.51
C VAL A 279 -4.99 -1.66 -21.65
N GLY A 280 -6.02 -0.83 -21.67
CA GLY A 280 -6.10 0.36 -20.83
C GLY A 280 -6.00 0.02 -19.35
N LEU A 281 -6.76 -0.95 -18.86
CA LEU A 281 -6.68 -1.39 -17.47
C LEU A 281 -5.29 -1.96 -17.10
N SER A 282 -4.69 -2.76 -17.98
CA SER A 282 -3.34 -3.32 -17.79
C SER A 282 -2.31 -2.20 -17.63
N LEU A 283 -2.34 -1.19 -18.50
CA LEU A 283 -1.44 -0.02 -18.43
C LEU A 283 -1.68 0.84 -17.18
N VAL A 284 -2.94 1.06 -16.80
CA VAL A 284 -3.27 1.83 -15.59
C VAL A 284 -2.81 1.10 -14.33
N ASN A 285 -2.91 -0.23 -14.27
CA ASN A 285 -2.32 -1.02 -13.19
C ASN A 285 -0.80 -0.87 -13.10
N GLY A 286 -0.12 -0.60 -14.22
CA GLY A 286 1.30 -0.23 -14.24
C GLY A 286 1.64 0.99 -13.39
N ILE A 287 0.72 1.98 -13.30
CA ILE A 287 0.88 3.17 -12.44
C ILE A 287 1.02 2.76 -10.98
N LEU A 288 0.19 1.82 -10.52
CA LEU A 288 0.23 1.32 -9.15
C LEU A 288 1.56 0.63 -8.86
N THR A 289 2.03 -0.23 -9.77
CA THR A 289 3.32 -0.93 -9.64
C THR A 289 4.51 0.04 -9.57
N ILE A 290 4.52 1.07 -10.42
CA ILE A 290 5.53 2.14 -10.38
C ILE A 290 5.45 2.88 -9.04
N GLY A 291 4.25 3.26 -8.61
CA GLY A 291 4.04 3.94 -7.33
C GLY A 291 4.59 3.15 -6.15
N LEU A 292 4.38 1.82 -6.12
CA LEU A 292 4.94 0.93 -5.10
C LEU A 292 6.47 0.89 -5.15
N ALA A 293 7.07 0.79 -6.34
CA ALA A 293 8.52 0.80 -6.49
C ALA A 293 9.13 2.12 -5.96
N VAL A 294 8.53 3.26 -6.32
CA VAL A 294 8.95 4.57 -5.82
C VAL A 294 8.79 4.64 -4.29
N CYS A 295 7.69 4.14 -3.72
CA CYS A 295 7.49 4.10 -2.28
C CYS A 295 8.59 3.30 -1.56
N ILE A 296 9.00 2.14 -2.11
CA ILE A 296 10.07 1.32 -1.54
C ILE A 296 11.41 2.07 -1.58
N ILE A 297 11.70 2.74 -2.70
CA ILE A 297 12.92 3.57 -2.84
C ILE A 297 12.89 4.72 -1.82
N THR A 298 11.77 5.43 -1.69
CA THR A 298 11.58 6.50 -0.71
C THR A 298 11.77 5.98 0.71
N TYR A 299 11.21 4.82 1.05
CA TYR A 299 11.41 4.18 2.36
C TYR A 299 12.89 3.89 2.65
N LEU A 300 13.60 3.28 1.70
CA LEU A 300 15.04 3.00 1.84
C LEU A 300 15.87 4.29 1.99
N TRP A 301 15.53 5.33 1.23
CA TRP A 301 16.18 6.63 1.32
C TRP A 301 15.93 7.30 2.68
N CYS A 302 14.68 7.31 3.16
CA CYS A 302 14.32 7.84 4.46
C CYS A 302 15.03 7.08 5.60
N LEU A 303 15.10 5.76 5.53
CA LEU A 303 15.84 4.95 6.50
C LEU A 303 17.33 5.31 6.53
N ARG A 304 17.99 5.38 5.37
CA ARG A 304 19.42 5.75 5.28
C ARG A 304 19.65 7.16 5.83
N LYS A 305 18.79 8.11 5.48
CA LYS A 305 18.87 9.49 5.98
C LYS A 305 18.78 9.55 7.50
N MET A 306 17.83 8.84 8.10
CA MET A 306 17.70 8.82 9.57
C MET A 306 18.87 8.16 10.28
N GLU A 307 19.44 7.11 9.70
CA GLU A 307 20.63 6.45 10.23
C GLU A 307 21.84 7.38 10.20
N ASN A 308 22.06 8.09 9.09
CA ASN A 308 23.12 9.09 8.96
C ASN A 308 22.93 10.24 9.96
N ASP A 309 21.71 10.79 10.06
CA ASP A 309 21.39 11.83 11.05
C ASP A 309 21.65 11.36 12.49
N ARG A 310 21.40 10.08 12.79
CA ARG A 310 21.68 9.50 14.09
C ARG A 310 23.18 9.39 14.34
N ARG A 311 23.96 8.85 13.39
CA ARG A 311 25.42 8.74 13.51
C ARG A 311 26.06 10.12 13.69
N LEU A 312 25.61 11.13 12.94
CA LEU A 312 26.06 12.51 13.10
C LEU A 312 25.74 13.06 14.49
N ARG A 313 24.55 12.79 15.03
CA ARG A 313 24.22 13.16 16.42
C ARG A 313 25.12 12.46 17.43
N GLU A 314 25.37 11.16 17.29
CA GLU A 314 26.26 10.42 18.19
C GLU A 314 27.69 10.98 18.17
N LEU A 315 28.19 11.42 17.02
CA LEU A 315 29.49 12.08 16.87
C LEU A 315 29.50 13.51 17.45
N GLU A 316 28.47 14.31 17.21
CA GLU A 316 28.35 15.68 17.72
C GLU A 316 28.07 15.76 19.23
N HIS A 317 27.39 14.77 19.80
CA HIS A 317 26.92 14.79 21.21
C HIS A 317 27.92 14.17 22.19
N GLY A 318 29.18 14.01 21.79
CA GLY A 318 30.27 13.80 22.73
C GLY A 318 30.33 14.93 23.77
N SER A 319 29.78 14.67 24.96
CA SER A 319 29.84 15.44 26.21
C SER A 319 29.08 16.79 26.28
N LYS A 320 29.12 17.69 25.28
CA LYS A 320 28.68 19.10 25.48
C LYS A 320 27.16 19.36 25.50
N LYS A 321 26.37 18.68 24.68
CA LYS A 321 24.97 19.07 24.42
C LYS A 321 23.96 18.51 25.42
N ASN A 322 24.23 17.33 25.99
CA ASN A 322 23.36 16.74 27.02
C ASN A 322 23.32 17.65 28.26
N THR A 323 24.44 18.27 28.61
CA THR A 323 24.55 19.23 29.71
C THR A 323 23.71 20.48 29.45
N GLU A 324 23.78 21.06 28.24
CA GLU A 324 22.98 22.24 27.87
C GLU A 324 21.47 21.96 27.87
N ILE A 325 21.03 20.80 27.36
CA ILE A 325 19.62 20.42 27.38
C ILE A 325 19.15 20.25 28.83
N TYR A 326 19.97 19.63 29.69
CA TYR A 326 19.66 19.45 31.11
C TYR A 326 19.53 20.80 31.82
N PHE A 327 20.47 21.74 31.59
CA PHE A 327 20.42 23.09 32.16
C PHE A 327 19.24 23.91 31.63
N LYS A 328 18.88 23.74 30.36
CA LYS A 328 17.73 24.43 29.76
C LYS A 328 16.40 23.91 30.32
N MET A 329 16.30 22.60 30.58
CA MET A 329 15.14 22.02 31.28
C MET A 329 15.07 22.50 32.72
N LEU A 330 16.19 22.50 33.45
CA LEU A 330 16.25 22.98 34.84
C LEU A 330 15.80 24.44 34.96
N ASN A 331 16.26 25.32 34.06
CA ASN A 331 15.86 26.72 34.03
C ASN A 331 14.38 26.94 33.71
N CYS A 332 13.72 26.00 33.00
CA CYS A 332 12.28 26.08 32.74
C CYS A 332 11.44 25.54 33.91
N GLN A 333 12.01 24.76 34.82
CA GLN A 333 11.32 24.25 36.02
C GLN A 333 11.44 25.19 37.23
N ILE A 334 12.46 26.06 37.25
CA ILE A 334 12.71 27.03 38.32
C ILE A 334 11.87 28.31 38.14
N LYS A 335 11.40 28.60 36.92
CA LYS A 335 10.43 29.66 36.61
C LYS A 335 9.01 29.12 36.73
#